data_AF-A0A4P0XY24-F1
#
_entry.id   AF-A0A4P0XY24-F1
#
_cell.length_a   1.000
_cell.length_b   1.000
_cell.length_c   1.000
_cell.angle_alpha   90.00
_cell.angle_beta   90.00
_cell.angle_gamma   90.00
#
_symmetry.space_group_name_H-M   'P 1'
#
loop_
_entity.id
_entity.type
_entity.pdbx_description
1 polymer ?
#
loop_
_entity_poly.entity_id
_entity_poly.type
_entity_poly.pdbx_seq_one_letter_code
_entity_poly.pdbx_strand_id
1 'polypeptide(L)'
;MINTLLYRILLAIPTMLGVAVICFMLVQIAPGDPLVSVMPPDASEALRQTLMQAYGFDKPLPLQFIHWLWRALHGDLGMSVATGRPVIDEVMTAVAYSLRLALLATAIGFVLGSLFGFVAGYFRNSVIDRLASVLSVFGVSVPHYWLGMLLVILCSVKFALLPATGGGPIGEVGWQWDWAHLQFMLLPALTLSVIPTGIIARTVRSQVADILSQEFIVGLRARGLNESRIFVHVMKNAAPTALAVMGLQVGYLMGGSILVETVFSWPGTGLLLNTAIFQRDLPCCRAPSGCWRCFSCCSTCWWIFCRPPSTRVLRGADHGGYSNDESGPGRSGPRYPARLLARRAAPPTARPRRGGCGRGDPPAAGPGAVRSVAYRQRSLSNVDVPAPETHRQRRLPAGLG
;
A
#
# COMPACT_ATOMS: atom_id res chain seq x y z
N MET A 1 5.21 26.00 2.60
CA MET A 1 4.42 25.09 1.74
C MET A 1 5.00 24.98 0.33
N ILE A 2 5.09 26.06 -0.45
CA ILE A 2 5.58 26.04 -1.86
C ILE A 2 6.95 25.34 -1.99
N ASN A 3 7.95 25.68 -1.16
CA ASN A 3 9.26 25.01 -1.17
C ASN A 3 9.17 23.47 -1.00
N THR A 4 8.25 23.01 -0.13
CA THR A 4 8.00 21.56 0.09
C THR A 4 7.34 20.89 -1.13
N LEU A 5 6.55 21.64 -1.90
CA LEU A 5 5.96 21.16 -3.15
C LEU A 5 7.04 21.07 -4.26
N LEU A 6 7.82 22.13 -4.42
CA LEU A 6 8.96 22.19 -5.36
C LEU A 6 9.96 21.07 -5.10
N TYR A 7 10.36 20.84 -3.83
CA TYR A 7 11.26 19.75 -3.46
C TYR A 7 10.71 18.36 -3.83
N ARG A 8 9.38 18.14 -3.69
CA ARG A 8 8.74 16.88 -4.11
C ARG A 8 8.69 16.72 -5.63
N ILE A 9 8.43 17.79 -6.37
CA ILE A 9 8.46 17.80 -7.84
C ILE A 9 9.88 17.54 -8.34
N LEU A 10 10.89 18.18 -7.74
CA LEU A 10 12.29 17.99 -8.09
C LEU A 10 12.78 16.56 -7.81
N LEU A 11 12.28 15.91 -6.75
CA LEU A 11 12.52 14.48 -6.48
C LEU A 11 11.76 13.53 -7.42
N ALA A 12 10.63 13.96 -8.00
CA ALA A 12 9.87 13.17 -8.97
C ALA A 12 10.61 13.05 -10.32
N ILE A 13 11.39 14.05 -10.73
CA ILE A 13 12.14 14.05 -12.00
C ILE A 13 13.15 12.89 -12.10
N PRO A 14 14.13 12.71 -11.19
CA PRO A 14 15.11 11.62 -11.29
C PRO A 14 14.49 10.24 -11.07
N THR A 15 13.39 10.15 -10.30
CA THR A 15 12.67 8.88 -10.09
C THR A 15 11.83 8.50 -11.31
N MET A 16 11.17 9.44 -11.99
CA MET A 16 10.54 9.19 -13.29
C MET A 16 11.56 8.86 -14.38
N LEU A 17 12.71 9.56 -14.42
CA LEU A 17 13.78 9.27 -15.38
C LEU A 17 14.36 7.86 -15.16
N GLY A 18 14.63 7.47 -13.91
CA GLY A 18 15.10 6.13 -13.58
C GLY A 18 14.11 5.04 -13.97
N VAL A 19 12.81 5.25 -13.71
CA VAL A 19 11.75 4.32 -14.16
C VAL A 19 11.67 4.27 -15.69
N ALA A 20 11.74 5.40 -16.39
CA ALA A 20 11.71 5.45 -17.86
C ALA A 20 12.90 4.71 -18.49
N VAL A 21 14.11 4.85 -17.93
CA VAL A 21 15.29 4.06 -18.34
C VAL A 21 15.06 2.57 -18.10
N ILE A 22 14.54 2.17 -16.93
CA ILE A 22 14.25 0.75 -16.62
C ILE A 22 13.20 0.19 -17.58
N CYS A 23 12.08 0.88 -17.82
CA CYS A 23 11.04 0.47 -18.76
C CYS A 23 11.59 0.37 -20.20
N PHE A 24 12.40 1.33 -20.64
CA PHE A 24 13.07 1.27 -21.94
C PHE A 24 13.98 0.04 -22.05
N MET A 25 14.84 -0.20 -21.05
CA MET A 25 15.79 -1.32 -21.04
C MET A 25 15.09 -2.68 -20.96
N LEU A 26 14.05 -2.83 -20.14
CA LEU A 26 13.23 -4.06 -20.08
C LEU A 26 12.64 -4.41 -21.45
N VAL A 27 12.17 -3.41 -22.19
CA VAL A 27 11.62 -3.58 -23.55
C VAL A 27 12.71 -3.97 -24.56
N GLN A 28 13.97 -3.56 -24.38
CA GLN A 28 15.10 -3.96 -25.24
C GLN A 28 15.71 -5.33 -24.84
N ILE A 29 15.48 -5.80 -23.61
CA ILE A 29 15.92 -7.12 -23.11
C ILE A 29 14.90 -8.22 -23.47
N ALA A 30 13.64 -7.86 -23.71
CA ALA A 30 12.60 -8.80 -24.11
C ALA A 30 12.94 -9.50 -25.46
N PRO A 31 12.92 -10.84 -25.55
CA PRO A 31 13.41 -11.54 -26.74
C PRO A 31 12.46 -11.44 -27.94
N GLY A 32 12.80 -10.56 -28.88
CA GLY A 32 12.18 -10.45 -30.20
C GLY A 32 12.57 -9.18 -30.94
N ASP A 33 12.76 -9.27 -32.26
CA ASP A 33 12.91 -8.08 -33.10
C ASP A 33 11.58 -7.28 -33.08
N PRO A 34 11.58 -6.00 -32.64
CA PRO A 34 10.36 -5.22 -32.49
C PRO A 34 9.72 -4.81 -33.82
N LEU A 35 10.40 -5.02 -34.96
CA LEU A 35 9.78 -4.84 -36.26
C LEU A 35 8.81 -5.99 -36.59
N VAL A 36 8.88 -7.13 -35.91
CA VAL A 36 8.02 -8.30 -36.19
C VAL A 36 6.54 -8.07 -35.82
N SER A 37 6.22 -7.07 -35.00
CA SER A 37 4.83 -6.61 -34.79
C SER A 37 4.37 -5.58 -35.84
N VAL A 38 5.29 -4.95 -36.58
CA VAL A 38 5.01 -3.93 -37.62
C VAL A 38 5.01 -4.54 -39.03
N MET A 39 5.89 -5.50 -39.27
CA MET A 39 6.14 -6.08 -40.58
C MET A 39 5.10 -7.16 -40.93
N PRO A 40 4.63 -7.21 -42.19
CA PRO A 40 3.99 -8.41 -42.72
C PRO A 40 4.88 -9.65 -42.55
N PRO A 41 4.30 -10.86 -42.38
CA PRO A 41 5.08 -12.10 -42.26
C PRO A 41 6.05 -12.34 -43.43
N ASP A 42 5.64 -11.92 -44.63
CA ASP A 42 6.39 -12.06 -45.88
C ASP A 42 7.20 -10.78 -46.26
N ALA A 43 7.53 -9.94 -45.27
CA ALA A 43 8.24 -8.69 -45.52
C ALA A 43 9.64 -8.91 -46.12
N SER A 44 9.95 -8.20 -47.20
CA SER A 44 11.28 -8.23 -47.81
C SER A 44 12.32 -7.52 -46.91
N GLU A 45 13.57 -7.98 -46.96
CA GLU A 45 14.66 -7.39 -46.17
C GLU A 45 14.90 -5.91 -46.51
N ALA A 46 14.57 -5.47 -47.74
CA ALA A 46 14.57 -4.06 -48.13
C ALA A 46 13.48 -3.23 -47.40
N LEU A 47 12.28 -3.79 -47.23
CA LEU A 47 11.22 -3.17 -46.43
C LEU A 47 11.63 -3.13 -44.94
N ARG A 48 12.22 -4.21 -44.43
CA ARG A 48 12.76 -4.29 -43.06
C ARG A 48 13.80 -3.21 -42.78
N GLN A 49 14.77 -3.01 -43.68
CA GLN A 49 15.79 -1.96 -43.56
C GLN A 49 15.18 -0.54 -43.65
N THR A 50 14.19 -0.34 -44.51
CA THR A 50 13.44 0.93 -44.59
C THR A 50 12.74 1.23 -43.27
N LEU A 51 12.09 0.23 -42.66
CA LEU A 51 11.41 0.39 -41.37
C LEU A 51 12.40 0.55 -40.20
N MET A 52 13.54 -0.14 -40.19
CA MET A 52 14.61 0.08 -39.21
C MET A 52 15.03 1.55 -39.15
N GLN A 53 15.26 2.17 -40.32
CA GLN A 53 15.64 3.59 -40.43
C GLN A 53 14.49 4.53 -40.07
N ALA A 54 13.25 4.23 -40.48
CA ALA A 54 12.08 5.05 -40.19
C ALA A 54 11.76 5.13 -38.67
N TYR A 55 11.88 4.00 -37.95
CA TYR A 55 11.71 3.94 -36.50
C TYR A 55 12.98 4.34 -35.71
N GLY A 56 14.13 4.47 -36.38
CA GLY A 56 15.40 4.85 -35.75
C GLY A 56 16.06 3.71 -34.95
N PHE A 57 15.71 2.45 -35.24
CA PHE A 57 16.26 1.26 -34.56
C PHE A 57 17.68 0.91 -35.03
N ASP A 58 18.15 1.55 -36.11
CA ASP A 58 19.55 1.55 -36.57
C ASP A 58 20.52 2.23 -35.58
N LYS A 59 20.00 3.11 -34.71
CA LYS A 59 20.82 3.97 -33.84
C LYS A 59 21.17 3.26 -32.54
N PRO A 60 22.32 3.56 -31.91
CA PRO A 60 22.70 2.93 -30.64
C PRO A 60 21.72 3.30 -29.53
N LEU A 61 21.51 2.39 -28.58
CA LEU A 61 20.46 2.46 -27.55
C LEU A 61 20.35 3.81 -26.79
N PRO A 62 21.44 4.51 -26.40
CA PRO A 62 21.33 5.81 -25.75
C PRO A 62 20.69 6.88 -26.65
N LEU A 63 21.00 6.87 -27.96
CA LEU A 63 20.38 7.79 -28.93
C LEU A 63 18.92 7.43 -29.18
N GLN A 64 18.55 6.14 -29.21
CA GLN A 64 17.14 5.74 -29.24
C GLN A 64 16.37 6.26 -28.01
N PHE A 65 16.94 6.13 -26.81
CA PHE A 65 16.32 6.62 -25.58
C PHE A 65 16.15 8.14 -25.57
N ILE A 66 17.19 8.89 -25.97
CA ILE A 66 17.14 10.36 -26.04
C ILE A 66 16.09 10.84 -27.04
N HIS A 67 16.01 10.27 -28.25
CA HIS A 67 14.98 10.64 -29.23
C HIS A 67 13.56 10.31 -28.73
N TRP A 68 13.37 9.16 -28.11
CA TRP A 68 12.07 8.77 -27.54
C TRP A 68 11.66 9.70 -26.39
N LEU A 69 12.58 10.00 -25.46
CA LEU A 69 12.33 10.91 -24.34
C LEU A 69 12.03 12.33 -24.83
N TRP A 70 12.74 12.82 -25.86
CA TRP A 70 12.50 14.13 -26.46
C TRP A 70 11.10 14.23 -27.08
N ARG A 71 10.67 13.23 -27.85
CA ARG A 71 9.30 13.16 -28.40
C ARG A 71 8.25 13.12 -27.29
N ALA A 72 8.44 12.26 -26.29
CA ALA A 72 7.53 12.12 -25.16
C ALA A 72 7.38 13.41 -24.34
N LEU A 73 8.44 14.20 -24.18
CA LEU A 73 8.40 15.52 -23.54
C LEU A 73 7.62 16.57 -24.34
N HIS A 74 7.46 16.38 -25.66
CA HIS A 74 6.61 17.20 -26.54
C HIS A 74 5.19 16.63 -26.72
N GLY A 75 4.83 15.55 -26.00
CA GLY A 75 3.53 14.88 -26.09
C GLY A 75 3.43 13.83 -27.20
N ASP A 76 4.45 13.69 -28.05
CA ASP A 76 4.52 12.64 -29.07
C ASP A 76 4.98 11.31 -28.44
N LEU A 77 4.03 10.41 -28.23
CA LEU A 77 4.29 9.03 -27.79
C LEU A 77 4.41 8.04 -28.96
N GLY A 78 4.34 8.53 -30.20
CA GLY A 78 4.22 7.72 -31.41
C GLY A 78 2.83 7.13 -31.63
N MET A 79 2.74 6.32 -32.68
CA MET A 79 1.54 5.58 -33.05
C MET A 79 1.61 4.15 -32.48
N SER A 80 0.47 3.64 -32.02
CA SER A 80 0.26 2.23 -31.69
C SER A 80 0.35 1.40 -32.97
N VAL A 81 1.06 0.27 -32.92
CA VAL A 81 1.28 -0.61 -34.08
C VAL A 81 0.05 -1.49 -34.28
N ALA A 82 -0.52 -2.01 -33.19
CA ALA A 82 -1.71 -2.87 -33.26
C ALA A 82 -3.00 -2.14 -33.68
N THR A 83 -3.12 -0.84 -33.39
CA THR A 83 -4.37 -0.08 -33.65
C THR A 83 -4.23 1.04 -34.68
N GLY A 84 -3.01 1.45 -35.03
CA GLY A 84 -2.75 2.57 -35.95
C GLY A 84 -3.15 3.94 -35.39
N ARG A 85 -3.38 4.08 -34.07
CA ARG A 85 -3.84 5.32 -33.40
C ARG A 85 -2.72 5.99 -32.60
N PRO A 86 -2.83 7.31 -32.29
CA PRO A 86 -1.89 7.97 -31.40
C PRO A 86 -1.92 7.33 -30.00
N VAL A 87 -0.76 6.92 -29.48
CA VAL A 87 -0.66 6.27 -28.16
C VAL A 87 -1.19 7.18 -27.05
N ILE A 88 -1.03 8.50 -27.19
CA ILE A 88 -1.49 9.47 -26.19
C ILE A 88 -3.02 9.43 -25.99
N ASP A 89 -3.81 9.21 -27.03
CA ASP A 89 -5.28 9.19 -26.94
C ASP A 89 -5.77 7.91 -26.25
N GLU A 90 -5.18 6.76 -26.59
CA GLU A 90 -5.45 5.48 -25.95
C GLU A 90 -5.05 5.50 -24.48
N VAL A 91 -3.87 6.05 -24.18
CA VAL A 91 -3.36 6.21 -22.81
C VAL A 91 -4.23 7.16 -21.98
N MET A 92 -4.61 8.33 -22.50
CA MET A 92 -5.44 9.29 -21.77
C MET A 92 -6.86 8.74 -21.52
N THR A 93 -7.42 8.03 -22.50
CA THR A 93 -8.70 7.31 -22.35
C THR A 93 -8.59 6.25 -21.25
N ALA A 94 -7.56 5.39 -21.31
CA ALA A 94 -7.34 4.33 -20.32
C ALA A 94 -7.05 4.88 -18.91
N VAL A 95 -6.34 6.00 -18.79
CA VAL A 95 -6.12 6.71 -17.52
C VAL A 95 -7.44 7.22 -16.95
N ALA A 96 -8.35 7.77 -17.76
CA ALA A 96 -9.67 8.21 -17.29
C ALA A 96 -10.51 7.04 -16.75
N TYR A 97 -10.49 5.87 -17.40
CA TYR A 97 -11.18 4.67 -16.92
C TYR A 97 -10.55 4.08 -15.65
N SER A 98 -9.22 3.94 -15.56
CA SER A 98 -8.56 3.51 -14.31
C SER A 98 -8.80 4.49 -13.17
N LEU A 99 -8.82 5.81 -13.43
CA LEU A 99 -9.06 6.83 -12.40
C LEU A 99 -10.48 6.77 -11.83
N ARG A 100 -11.52 6.68 -12.68
CA ARG A 100 -12.92 6.52 -12.22
C ARG A 100 -13.07 5.29 -11.31
N LEU A 101 -12.50 4.16 -11.75
CA LEU A 101 -12.49 2.90 -11.01
C LEU A 101 -11.74 3.03 -9.67
N ALA A 102 -10.54 3.62 -9.67
CA ALA A 102 -9.74 3.84 -8.46
C ALA A 102 -10.44 4.74 -7.44
N LEU A 103 -11.15 5.77 -7.90
CA LEU A 103 -11.93 6.67 -7.04
C LEU A 103 -13.12 5.96 -6.41
N LEU A 104 -13.92 5.21 -7.18
CA LEU A 104 -15.05 4.45 -6.62
C LEU A 104 -14.57 3.35 -5.64
N ALA A 105 -13.53 2.60 -6.02
CA ALA A 105 -12.93 1.58 -5.16
C ALA A 105 -12.36 2.17 -3.87
N THR A 106 -11.74 3.35 -3.92
CA THR A 106 -11.26 4.04 -2.70
C THR A 106 -12.43 4.56 -1.87
N ALA A 107 -13.50 5.07 -2.48
CA ALA A 107 -14.67 5.57 -1.76
C ALA A 107 -15.39 4.44 -1.00
N ILE A 108 -15.66 3.31 -1.66
CA ILE A 108 -16.18 2.09 -1.02
C ILE A 108 -15.23 1.63 0.08
N GLY A 109 -13.93 1.56 -0.22
CA GLY A 109 -12.89 1.12 0.74
C GLY A 109 -12.78 2.01 1.98
N PHE A 110 -12.93 3.32 1.82
CA PHE A 110 -12.91 4.28 2.91
C PHE A 110 -14.18 4.21 3.77
N VAL A 111 -15.36 4.04 3.16
CA VAL A 111 -16.63 3.91 3.89
C VAL A 111 -16.66 2.61 4.69
N LEU A 112 -16.43 1.46 4.04
CA LEU A 112 -16.43 0.15 4.72
C LEU A 112 -15.27 0.05 5.73
N GLY A 113 -14.08 0.53 5.36
CA GLY A 113 -12.91 0.54 6.24
C GLY A 113 -13.13 1.39 7.48
N SER A 114 -13.66 2.61 7.33
CA SER A 114 -13.96 3.48 8.48
C SER A 114 -15.05 2.90 9.36
N LEU A 115 -16.08 2.27 8.77
CA LEU A 115 -17.16 1.62 9.51
C LEU A 115 -16.66 0.44 10.36
N PHE A 116 -15.99 -0.55 9.73
CA PHE A 116 -15.47 -1.72 10.44
C PHE A 116 -14.37 -1.34 11.43
N GLY A 117 -13.48 -0.42 11.06
CA GLY A 117 -12.43 0.09 11.94
C GLY A 117 -13.00 0.82 13.15
N PHE A 118 -14.01 1.66 12.98
CA PHE A 118 -14.66 2.34 14.11
C PHE A 118 -15.33 1.34 15.04
N VAL A 119 -16.16 0.43 14.51
CA VAL A 119 -16.88 -0.58 15.32
C VAL A 119 -15.90 -1.45 16.11
N ALA A 120 -14.80 -1.89 15.48
CA ALA A 120 -13.76 -2.69 16.14
C ALA A 120 -12.95 -1.89 17.18
N GLY A 121 -12.70 -0.60 16.93
CA GLY A 121 -11.97 0.28 17.86
C GLY A 121 -12.81 0.68 19.07
N TYR A 122 -14.11 0.87 18.87
CA TYR A 122 -15.05 1.29 19.90
C TYR A 122 -15.42 0.13 20.84
N PHE A 123 -15.77 -1.03 20.29
CA PHE A 123 -16.07 -2.24 21.05
C PHE A 123 -14.82 -3.10 21.29
N ARG A 124 -13.68 -2.47 21.60
CA ARG A 124 -12.37 -3.12 21.76
C ARG A 124 -12.43 -4.35 22.69
N ASN A 125 -11.75 -5.43 22.30
CA ASN A 125 -11.67 -6.74 22.95
C ASN A 125 -12.96 -7.59 22.90
N SER A 126 -14.09 -7.06 22.41
CA SER A 126 -15.35 -7.81 22.27
C SER A 126 -15.33 -8.85 21.14
N VAL A 127 -16.38 -9.67 21.05
CA VAL A 127 -16.61 -10.56 19.89
C VAL A 127 -16.82 -9.75 18.61
N ILE A 128 -17.48 -8.58 18.67
CA ILE A 128 -17.72 -7.72 17.51
C ILE A 128 -16.39 -7.21 16.93
N ASP A 129 -15.47 -6.78 17.80
CA ASP A 129 -14.11 -6.37 17.42
C ASP A 129 -13.34 -7.52 16.76
N ARG A 130 -13.39 -8.73 17.37
CA ARG A 130 -12.75 -9.92 16.78
C ARG A 130 -13.33 -10.24 15.39
N LEU A 131 -14.65 -10.24 15.23
CA LEU A 131 -15.31 -10.53 13.95
C LEU A 131 -14.99 -9.48 12.87
N ALA A 132 -15.14 -8.19 13.18
CA ALA A 132 -14.81 -7.11 12.25
C ALA A 132 -13.32 -7.11 11.86
N SER A 133 -12.42 -7.42 12.81
CA SER A 133 -10.99 -7.54 12.55
C SER A 133 -10.64 -8.79 11.73
N VAL A 134 -11.28 -9.94 11.97
CA VAL A 134 -11.09 -11.16 11.16
C VAL A 134 -11.58 -10.93 9.73
N LEU A 135 -12.77 -10.33 9.54
CA LEU A 135 -13.28 -9.98 8.22
C LEU A 135 -12.35 -9.00 7.48
N SER A 136 -11.87 -7.98 8.19
CA SER A 136 -10.90 -6.98 7.71
C SER A 136 -9.54 -7.59 7.32
N VAL A 137 -9.08 -8.64 8.00
CA VAL A 137 -7.82 -9.32 7.66
C VAL A 137 -8.03 -10.30 6.52
N PHE A 138 -9.09 -11.12 6.58
CA PHE A 138 -9.43 -12.10 5.55
C PHE A 138 -9.56 -11.47 4.17
N GLY A 139 -10.22 -10.31 4.07
CA GLY A 139 -10.33 -9.56 2.81
C GLY A 139 -8.98 -9.13 2.21
N VAL A 140 -7.97 -8.87 3.03
CA VAL A 140 -6.61 -8.52 2.57
C VAL A 140 -5.77 -9.76 2.27
N SER A 141 -6.08 -10.90 2.90
CA SER A 141 -5.42 -12.19 2.64
C SER A 141 -5.90 -12.89 1.37
N VAL A 142 -7.13 -12.64 0.92
CA VAL A 142 -7.66 -13.20 -0.32
C VAL A 142 -7.06 -12.48 -1.54
N PRO A 143 -6.51 -13.20 -2.55
CA PRO A 143 -6.04 -12.58 -3.77
C PRO A 143 -7.17 -11.85 -4.51
N HIS A 144 -7.00 -10.54 -4.74
CA HIS A 144 -8.05 -9.66 -5.27
C HIS A 144 -8.54 -10.07 -6.67
N TYR A 145 -7.67 -10.66 -7.51
CA TYR A 145 -8.07 -11.22 -8.82
C TYR A 145 -8.95 -12.48 -8.68
N TRP A 146 -8.69 -13.33 -7.68
CA TRP A 146 -9.49 -14.52 -7.39
C TRP A 146 -10.86 -14.13 -6.84
N LEU A 147 -10.90 -13.12 -5.96
CA LEU A 147 -12.16 -12.52 -5.50
C LEU A 147 -12.97 -11.94 -6.68
N GLY A 148 -12.31 -11.36 -7.67
CA GLY A 148 -12.96 -10.89 -8.90
C GLY A 148 -13.62 -12.01 -9.69
N MET A 149 -12.90 -13.10 -9.96
CA MET A 149 -13.48 -14.28 -10.63
C MET A 149 -14.66 -14.86 -9.83
N LEU A 150 -14.55 -14.94 -8.50
CA LEU A 150 -15.64 -15.41 -7.63
C LEU A 150 -16.86 -14.47 -7.68
N LEU A 151 -16.66 -13.16 -7.67
CA LEU A 151 -17.75 -12.17 -7.77
C LEU A 151 -18.42 -12.19 -9.16
N VAL A 152 -17.68 -12.43 -10.25
CA VAL A 152 -18.27 -12.68 -11.58
C VAL A 152 -19.15 -13.95 -11.55
N ILE A 153 -18.64 -15.05 -11.00
CA ILE A 153 -19.38 -16.32 -10.91
C ILE A 153 -20.66 -16.17 -10.08
N LEU A 154 -20.61 -15.46 -8.94
CA LEU A 154 -21.79 -15.26 -8.11
C LEU A 154 -22.74 -14.20 -8.69
N CYS A 155 -22.30 -12.94 -8.78
CA CYS A 155 -23.18 -11.81 -9.09
C CYS A 155 -23.64 -11.79 -10.55
N SER A 156 -22.83 -12.29 -11.48
CA SER A 156 -23.19 -12.36 -12.89
C SER A 156 -23.73 -13.75 -13.28
N VAL A 157 -22.95 -14.81 -13.12
CA VAL A 157 -23.33 -16.14 -13.66
C VAL A 157 -24.41 -16.85 -12.84
N LYS A 158 -24.44 -16.70 -11.51
CA LYS A 158 -25.46 -17.34 -10.65
C LYS A 158 -26.69 -16.48 -10.39
N PHE A 159 -26.54 -15.17 -10.24
CA PHE A 159 -27.64 -14.27 -9.87
C PHE A 159 -28.08 -13.28 -10.96
N ALA A 160 -27.32 -13.14 -12.06
CA ALA A 160 -27.63 -12.22 -13.18
C ALA A 160 -27.90 -10.75 -12.76
N LEU A 161 -27.34 -10.30 -11.64
CA LEU A 161 -27.57 -8.97 -11.06
C LEU A 161 -26.74 -7.88 -11.73
N LEU A 162 -25.54 -8.23 -12.19
CA LEU A 162 -24.51 -7.32 -12.68
C LEU A 162 -23.78 -7.95 -13.89
N PRO A 163 -23.32 -7.15 -14.86
CA PRO A 163 -22.56 -7.64 -16.01
C PRO A 163 -21.19 -8.18 -15.58
N ALA A 164 -20.70 -9.19 -16.29
CA ALA A 164 -19.44 -9.87 -15.97
C ALA A 164 -18.20 -9.06 -16.37
N THR A 165 -18.25 -8.37 -17.50
CA THR A 165 -17.10 -7.73 -18.15
C THR A 165 -17.52 -6.49 -18.96
N GLY A 166 -16.56 -5.61 -19.25
CA GLY A 166 -16.73 -4.41 -20.09
C GLY A 166 -16.64 -3.09 -19.33
N GLY A 167 -16.60 -1.97 -20.07
CA GLY A 167 -16.56 -0.60 -19.52
C GLY A 167 -17.85 0.19 -19.66
N GLY A 168 -18.88 -0.39 -20.30
CA GLY A 168 -20.14 0.25 -20.67
C GLY A 168 -20.97 -0.67 -21.59
N PRO A 169 -22.17 -0.24 -22.02
CA PRO A 169 -23.03 -1.00 -22.94
C PRO A 169 -22.36 -1.31 -24.29
N ILE A 170 -22.80 -2.40 -24.93
CA ILE A 170 -22.24 -2.85 -26.21
C ILE A 170 -22.61 -1.84 -27.32
N GLY A 171 -21.60 -1.31 -28.00
CA GLY A 171 -21.76 -0.37 -29.13
C GLY A 171 -21.60 1.10 -28.75
N GLU A 172 -21.56 1.45 -27.46
CA GLU A 172 -21.30 2.82 -27.01
C GLU A 172 -19.80 3.09 -26.89
N VAL A 173 -19.36 4.26 -27.40
CA VAL A 173 -17.95 4.66 -27.42
C VAL A 173 -17.75 5.91 -26.56
N GLY A 174 -17.50 5.69 -25.28
CA GLY A 174 -17.31 6.75 -24.30
C GLY A 174 -17.83 6.33 -22.93
N TRP A 175 -17.63 7.18 -21.92
CA TRP A 175 -18.20 6.98 -20.58
C TRP A 175 -19.37 7.93 -20.38
N GLN A 176 -20.56 7.37 -20.14
CA GLN A 176 -21.72 8.13 -19.73
C GLN A 176 -22.01 7.88 -18.23
N TRP A 177 -22.69 8.81 -17.55
CA TRP A 177 -22.96 8.71 -16.10
C TRP A 177 -24.26 7.96 -15.77
N ASP A 178 -24.62 6.99 -16.60
CA ASP A 178 -25.85 6.21 -16.48
C ASP A 178 -25.73 5.04 -15.51
N TRP A 179 -26.89 4.58 -15.01
CA TRP A 179 -26.97 3.39 -14.18
C TRP A 179 -26.34 2.15 -14.86
N ALA A 180 -26.56 1.99 -16.17
CA ALA A 180 -25.96 0.90 -16.95
C ALA A 180 -24.42 0.90 -16.85
N HIS A 181 -23.77 2.04 -17.10
CA HIS A 181 -22.31 2.22 -16.98
C HIS A 181 -21.81 1.94 -15.55
N LEU A 182 -22.56 2.38 -14.53
CA LEU A 182 -22.22 2.14 -13.13
C LEU A 182 -22.28 0.65 -12.75
N GLN A 183 -23.18 -0.14 -13.35
CA GLN A 183 -23.26 -1.59 -13.11
C GLN A 183 -21.98 -2.33 -13.56
N PHE A 184 -21.38 -1.93 -14.69
CA PHE A 184 -20.07 -2.46 -15.15
C PHE A 184 -18.93 -2.10 -14.18
N MET A 185 -18.94 -0.89 -13.62
CA MET A 185 -17.88 -0.44 -12.71
C MET A 185 -17.98 -1.04 -11.30
N LEU A 186 -19.16 -1.52 -10.88
CA LEU A 186 -19.43 -1.93 -9.51
C LEU A 186 -18.66 -3.19 -9.07
N LEU A 187 -18.64 -4.27 -9.87
CA LEU A 187 -17.88 -5.47 -9.52
C LEU A 187 -16.35 -5.24 -9.48
N PRO A 188 -15.72 -4.61 -10.50
CA PRO A 188 -14.32 -4.20 -10.42
C PRO A 188 -14.04 -3.33 -9.18
N ALA A 189 -14.88 -2.32 -8.90
CA ALA A 189 -14.66 -1.42 -7.78
C ALA A 189 -14.76 -2.13 -6.42
N LEU A 190 -15.70 -3.06 -6.27
CA LEU A 190 -15.81 -3.90 -5.07
C LEU A 190 -14.53 -4.72 -4.85
N THR A 191 -13.98 -5.37 -5.88
CA THR A 191 -12.75 -6.18 -5.73
C THR A 191 -11.55 -5.34 -5.29
N LEU A 192 -11.38 -4.16 -5.88
CA LEU A 192 -10.29 -3.23 -5.55
C LEU A 192 -10.50 -2.55 -4.19
N SER A 193 -11.75 -2.43 -3.71
CA SER A 193 -12.07 -1.80 -2.43
C SER A 193 -11.66 -2.61 -1.19
N VAL A 194 -11.41 -3.92 -1.32
CA VAL A 194 -11.18 -4.80 -0.16
C VAL A 194 -9.82 -4.54 0.51
N ILE A 195 -8.78 -4.28 -0.28
CA ILE A 195 -7.45 -3.91 0.21
C ILE A 195 -7.49 -2.60 1.03
N PRO A 196 -7.99 -1.46 0.51
CA PRO A 196 -8.12 -0.24 1.29
C PRO A 196 -9.12 -0.40 2.44
N THR A 197 -10.19 -1.19 2.31
CA THR A 197 -11.10 -1.52 3.44
C THR A 197 -10.31 -2.06 4.62
N GLY A 198 -9.49 -3.10 4.41
CA GLY A 198 -8.76 -3.75 5.50
C GLY A 198 -7.64 -2.88 6.09
N ILE A 199 -6.93 -2.11 5.24
CA ILE A 199 -5.89 -1.18 5.70
C ILE A 199 -6.51 -0.04 6.54
N ILE A 200 -7.57 0.60 6.02
CA ILE A 200 -8.24 1.72 6.69
C ILE A 200 -8.92 1.22 7.98
N ALA A 201 -9.57 0.06 7.96
CA ALA A 201 -10.16 -0.53 9.17
C ALA A 201 -9.12 -0.77 10.26
N ARG A 202 -7.96 -1.35 9.93
CA ARG A 202 -6.89 -1.58 10.91
C ARG A 202 -6.35 -0.26 11.50
N THR A 203 -6.14 0.77 10.67
CA THR A 203 -5.65 2.07 11.16
C THR A 203 -6.71 2.81 11.98
N VAL A 204 -7.95 2.89 11.51
CA VAL A 204 -9.06 3.55 12.23
C VAL A 204 -9.32 2.84 13.55
N ARG A 205 -9.29 1.50 13.58
CA ARG A 205 -9.41 0.71 14.83
C ARG A 205 -8.39 1.15 15.88
N SER A 206 -7.11 1.23 15.52
CA SER A 206 -6.07 1.68 16.45
C SER A 206 -6.39 3.08 16.95
N GLN A 207 -6.56 4.04 16.04
CA GLN A 207 -6.75 5.45 16.41
C GLN A 207 -7.99 5.67 17.27
N VAL A 208 -9.11 4.99 16.98
CA VAL A 208 -10.33 5.04 17.81
C VAL A 208 -10.07 4.47 19.21
N ALA A 209 -9.39 3.33 19.32
CA ALA A 209 -9.01 2.71 20.59
C ALA A 209 -8.01 3.56 21.39
N ASP A 210 -7.07 4.21 20.70
CA ASP A 210 -6.07 5.12 21.29
C ASP A 210 -6.76 6.38 21.83
N ILE A 211 -7.63 7.03 21.04
CA ILE A 211 -8.39 8.23 21.42
C ILE A 211 -9.34 7.93 22.58
N LEU A 212 -10.02 6.78 22.60
CA LEU A 212 -10.93 6.38 23.69
C LEU A 212 -10.22 6.19 25.05
N SER A 213 -8.91 6.00 25.06
CA SER A 213 -8.11 5.89 26.29
C SER A 213 -7.64 7.24 26.86
N GLN A 214 -7.88 8.36 26.18
CA GLN A 214 -7.39 9.68 26.59
C GLN A 214 -8.29 10.33 27.65
N GLU A 215 -7.68 11.02 28.61
CA GLU A 215 -8.36 11.66 29.76
C GLU A 215 -9.49 12.62 29.35
N PHE A 216 -9.38 13.28 28.19
CA PHE A 216 -10.43 14.18 27.72
C PHE A 216 -11.77 13.46 27.51
N ILE A 217 -11.78 12.16 27.17
CA ILE A 217 -13.00 11.35 27.05
C ILE A 217 -13.67 11.18 28.42
N VAL A 218 -12.87 10.98 29.48
CA VAL A 218 -13.37 10.97 30.86
C VAL A 218 -13.95 12.35 31.22
N GLY A 219 -13.28 13.44 30.82
CA GLY A 219 -13.78 14.81 30.96
C GLY A 219 -14.99 15.20 30.09
N LEU A 220 -15.36 14.39 29.10
CA LEU A 220 -16.64 14.49 28.36
C LEU A 220 -17.74 13.67 29.04
N ARG A 221 -17.43 12.45 29.52
CA ARG A 221 -18.36 11.63 30.32
C ARG A 221 -18.75 12.30 31.63
N ALA A 222 -17.79 12.90 32.34
CA ALA A 222 -18.03 13.67 33.57
C ALA A 222 -18.89 14.93 33.35
N ARG A 223 -18.99 15.42 32.10
CA ARG A 223 -19.90 16.50 31.70
C ARG A 223 -21.27 15.99 31.21
N GLY A 224 -21.58 14.71 31.39
CA GLY A 224 -22.87 14.12 31.04
C GLY A 224 -23.13 14.02 29.54
N LEU A 225 -22.11 14.03 28.68
CA LEU A 225 -22.32 13.84 27.24
C LEU A 225 -22.68 12.38 26.93
N ASN A 226 -23.82 12.17 26.29
CA ASN A 226 -24.21 10.87 25.72
C ASN A 226 -23.10 10.32 24.81
N GLU A 227 -22.92 9.00 24.80
CA GLU A 227 -21.91 8.32 23.97
C GLU A 227 -22.05 8.65 22.46
N SER A 228 -23.25 8.97 21.96
CA SER A 228 -23.46 9.44 20.58
C SER A 228 -22.85 10.81 20.28
N ARG A 229 -22.65 11.68 21.28
CA ARG A 229 -21.84 12.91 21.13
C ARG A 229 -20.35 12.62 21.27
N ILE A 230 -19.97 11.66 22.12
CA ILE A 230 -18.57 11.23 22.28
C ILE A 230 -18.07 10.59 20.98
N PHE A 231 -18.88 9.77 20.31
CA PHE A 231 -18.68 9.24 18.96
C PHE A 231 -18.20 10.32 17.97
N VAL A 232 -18.88 11.46 17.90
CA VAL A 232 -18.53 12.56 16.97
C VAL A 232 -17.17 13.18 17.32
N HIS A 233 -16.85 13.31 18.62
CA HIS A 233 -15.54 13.80 19.05
C HIS A 233 -14.42 12.81 18.72
N VAL A 234 -14.63 11.51 18.93
CA VAL A 234 -13.66 10.46 18.57
C VAL A 234 -13.43 10.43 17.06
N MET A 235 -14.50 10.43 16.25
CA MET A 235 -14.39 10.43 14.80
C MET A 235 -13.71 11.69 14.25
N LYS A 236 -14.02 12.88 14.78
CA LYS A 236 -13.35 14.12 14.37
C LYS A 236 -11.84 14.12 14.66
N ASN A 237 -11.40 13.44 15.72
CA ASN A 237 -9.98 13.28 16.05
C ASN A 237 -9.29 12.14 15.28
N ALA A 238 -10.01 11.09 14.87
CA ALA A 238 -9.49 10.01 14.03
C ALA A 238 -9.40 10.38 12.54
N ALA A 239 -10.26 11.28 12.07
CA ALA A 239 -10.39 11.66 10.65
C ALA A 239 -9.08 12.12 9.97
N PRO A 240 -8.18 12.91 10.59
CA PRO A 240 -6.93 13.32 9.94
C PRO A 240 -6.04 12.12 9.54
N THR A 241 -5.93 11.11 10.41
CA THR A 241 -5.17 9.89 10.11
C THR A 241 -5.87 9.04 9.05
N ALA A 242 -7.21 8.91 9.14
CA ALA A 242 -8.00 8.16 8.15
C ALA A 242 -7.89 8.76 6.74
N LEU A 243 -8.02 10.09 6.61
CA LEU A 243 -7.87 10.81 5.34
C LEU A 243 -6.44 10.76 4.79
N ALA A 244 -5.42 10.81 5.65
CA ALA A 244 -4.03 10.64 5.24
C ALA A 244 -3.75 9.24 4.65
N VAL A 245 -4.32 8.19 5.26
CA VAL A 245 -4.25 6.83 4.69
C VAL A 245 -5.07 6.72 3.40
N MET A 246 -6.27 7.30 3.35
CA MET A 246 -7.10 7.31 2.14
C MET A 246 -6.35 7.92 0.94
N GLY A 247 -5.65 9.05 1.13
CA GLY A 247 -4.85 9.67 0.06
C GLY A 247 -3.73 8.78 -0.48
N LEU A 248 -3.11 7.96 0.39
CA LEU A 248 -2.15 6.94 -0.04
C LEU A 248 -2.82 5.79 -0.81
N GLN A 249 -4.04 5.39 -0.42
CA GLN A 249 -4.81 4.37 -1.15
C GLN A 249 -5.25 4.84 -2.54
N VAL A 250 -5.61 6.11 -2.72
CA VAL A 250 -5.88 6.68 -4.07
C VAL A 250 -4.63 6.53 -4.95
N GLY A 251 -3.45 6.92 -4.46
CA GLY A 251 -2.20 6.80 -5.23
C GLY A 251 -1.83 5.36 -5.59
N TYR A 252 -2.08 4.41 -4.68
CA TYR A 252 -1.91 2.98 -4.93
C TYR A 252 -2.89 2.45 -5.99
N LEU A 253 -4.19 2.79 -5.88
CA LEU A 253 -5.21 2.35 -6.84
C LEU A 253 -5.18 3.11 -8.17
N MET A 254 -4.61 4.31 -8.25
CA MET A 254 -4.21 4.93 -9.53
C MET A 254 -3.04 4.20 -10.20
N GLY A 255 -2.21 3.50 -9.41
CA GLY A 255 -1.30 2.48 -9.91
C GLY A 255 -2.04 1.25 -10.46
N GLY A 256 -3.33 1.07 -10.15
CA GLY A 256 -4.27 0.10 -10.73
C GLY A 256 -3.88 -1.38 -10.56
N SER A 257 -4.79 -2.29 -10.94
CA SER A 257 -4.44 -3.72 -11.02
C SER A 257 -4.63 -4.24 -12.44
N ILE A 258 -3.51 -4.65 -13.07
CA ILE A 258 -3.53 -5.36 -14.36
C ILE A 258 -4.49 -6.55 -14.29
N LEU A 259 -4.38 -7.38 -13.26
CA LEU A 259 -5.17 -8.61 -13.13
C LEU A 259 -6.68 -8.38 -12.95
N VAL A 260 -7.10 -7.31 -12.27
CA VAL A 260 -8.54 -6.98 -12.18
C VAL A 260 -9.03 -6.37 -13.48
N GLU A 261 -8.27 -5.44 -14.06
CA GLU A 261 -8.65 -4.81 -15.33
C GLU A 261 -8.71 -5.83 -16.49
N THR A 262 -7.87 -6.88 -16.49
CA THR A 262 -7.99 -7.98 -17.45
C THR A 262 -9.15 -8.94 -17.12
N VAL A 263 -9.32 -9.37 -15.86
CA VAL A 263 -10.44 -10.27 -15.47
C VAL A 263 -11.81 -9.69 -15.81
N PHE A 264 -12.00 -8.38 -15.62
CA PHE A 264 -13.25 -7.69 -15.98
C PHE A 264 -13.26 -7.11 -17.40
N SER A 265 -12.18 -7.26 -18.18
CA SER A 265 -12.01 -6.60 -19.50
C SER A 265 -12.33 -5.08 -19.44
N TRP A 266 -11.90 -4.43 -18.36
CA TRP A 266 -12.12 -3.00 -18.11
C TRP A 266 -11.13 -2.19 -18.98
N PRO A 267 -11.58 -1.17 -19.74
CA PRO A 267 -10.74 -0.41 -20.68
C PRO A 267 -9.79 0.59 -19.99
N GLY A 268 -9.04 0.13 -18.98
CA GLY A 268 -8.09 0.90 -18.21
C GLY A 268 -6.62 0.64 -18.56
N THR A 269 -5.73 1.35 -17.86
CA THR A 269 -4.27 1.33 -18.07
C THR A 269 -3.62 -0.04 -17.90
N GLY A 270 -4.20 -0.90 -17.06
CA GLY A 270 -3.72 -2.25 -16.80
C GLY A 270 -4.07 -3.22 -17.92
N LEU A 271 -5.27 -3.09 -18.51
CA LEU A 271 -5.64 -3.85 -19.71
C LEU A 271 -4.80 -3.38 -20.90
N LEU A 272 -4.70 -2.07 -21.13
CA LEU A 272 -3.91 -1.48 -22.23
C LEU A 272 -2.42 -1.89 -22.15
N LEU A 273 -1.82 -1.88 -20.96
CA LEU A 273 -0.45 -2.35 -20.77
C LEU A 273 -0.33 -3.87 -21.01
N ASN A 274 -1.31 -4.65 -20.58
CA ASN A 274 -1.32 -6.10 -20.80
C ASN A 274 -1.40 -6.45 -22.29
N THR A 275 -2.31 -5.81 -23.05
CA THR A 275 -2.42 -6.03 -24.50
C THR A 275 -1.15 -5.59 -25.23
N ALA A 276 -0.61 -4.41 -24.91
CA ALA A 276 0.63 -3.90 -25.49
C ALA A 276 1.85 -4.82 -25.25
N ILE A 277 1.94 -5.48 -24.08
CA ILE A 277 2.99 -6.46 -23.78
C ILE A 277 2.86 -7.70 -24.67
N PHE A 278 1.65 -8.25 -24.83
CA PHE A 278 1.42 -9.44 -25.67
C PHE A 278 1.50 -9.15 -27.18
N GLN A 279 1.11 -7.95 -27.61
CA GLN A 279 1.15 -7.51 -29.02
C GLN A 279 2.51 -6.90 -29.43
N ARG A 280 3.41 -6.67 -28.46
CA ARG A 280 4.73 -6.02 -28.64
C ARG A 280 4.64 -4.61 -29.19
N ASP A 281 3.64 -3.84 -28.75
CA ASP A 281 3.54 -2.40 -29.00
C ASP A 281 4.57 -1.64 -28.15
N LEU A 282 5.81 -1.50 -28.66
CA LEU A 282 6.84 -0.72 -27.98
C LEU A 282 6.38 0.70 -27.61
N PRO A 283 5.67 1.45 -28.49
CA PRO A 283 5.24 2.82 -28.20
C PRO A 283 4.31 2.88 -26.98
N CYS A 284 3.36 1.94 -26.87
CA CYS A 284 2.45 1.86 -25.73
C CYS A 284 3.13 1.28 -24.47
N CYS A 285 3.98 0.26 -24.59
CA CYS A 285 4.74 -0.30 -23.47
C CYS A 285 5.70 0.71 -22.81
N ARG A 286 6.26 1.63 -23.60
CA ARG A 286 7.16 2.70 -23.11
C ARG A 286 6.39 3.90 -22.55
N ALA A 287 5.08 4.01 -22.77
CA ALA A 287 4.31 5.21 -22.48
C ALA A 287 4.38 5.66 -20.99
N PRO A 288 4.23 6.97 -20.71
CA PRO A 288 4.25 7.51 -19.35
C PRO A 288 3.28 6.87 -18.37
N SER A 289 2.18 6.26 -18.82
CA SER A 289 1.21 5.53 -17.98
C SER A 289 1.75 4.18 -17.46
N GLY A 290 2.43 3.41 -18.32
CA GLY A 290 3.18 2.22 -17.90
C GLY A 290 4.30 2.58 -16.91
N CYS A 291 5.02 3.67 -17.21
CA CYS A 291 5.99 4.24 -16.29
C CYS A 291 5.33 4.73 -14.98
N TRP A 292 4.12 5.30 -15.01
CA TRP A 292 3.39 5.76 -13.82
C TRP A 292 2.99 4.61 -12.88
N ARG A 293 2.70 3.44 -13.46
CA ARG A 293 2.46 2.18 -12.73
C ARG A 293 3.70 1.75 -11.94
N CYS A 294 4.84 1.65 -12.61
CA CYS A 294 6.12 1.40 -11.98
C CYS A 294 6.48 2.50 -10.97
N PHE A 295 6.21 3.77 -11.30
CA PHE A 295 6.45 4.92 -10.42
C PHE A 295 5.59 4.88 -9.15
N SER A 296 4.32 4.49 -9.18
CA SER A 296 3.52 4.38 -7.95
C SER A 296 4.06 3.27 -7.03
N CYS A 297 4.47 2.14 -7.60
CA CYS A 297 5.13 1.06 -6.86
C CYS A 297 6.49 1.50 -6.28
N CYS A 298 7.36 2.07 -7.10
CA CYS A 298 8.68 2.58 -6.68
C CYS A 298 8.58 3.76 -5.72
N SER A 299 7.59 4.66 -5.88
CA SER A 299 7.33 5.80 -5.00
C SER A 299 6.79 5.35 -3.65
N THR A 300 5.93 4.32 -3.61
CA THR A 300 5.53 3.68 -2.34
C THR A 300 6.74 3.07 -1.63
N CYS A 301 7.60 2.35 -2.37
CA CYS A 301 8.83 1.76 -1.83
C CYS A 301 9.82 2.84 -1.35
N TRP A 302 10.01 3.92 -2.11
CA TRP A 302 10.83 5.09 -1.78
C TRP A 302 10.26 5.87 -0.60
N TRP A 303 8.94 5.99 -0.45
CA TRP A 303 8.31 6.63 0.70
C TRP A 303 8.40 5.78 1.98
N ILE A 304 8.63 4.47 1.85
CA ILE A 304 8.98 3.59 2.96
C ILE A 304 10.48 3.69 3.30
N PHE A 305 11.37 3.58 2.31
CA PHE A 305 12.83 3.60 2.50
C PHE A 305 13.40 4.98 2.86
N CYS A 306 12.98 6.03 2.15
CA CYS A 306 13.45 7.40 2.31
C CYS A 306 12.49 8.23 3.19
N ARG A 307 11.66 7.58 4.02
CA ARG A 307 10.99 8.27 5.12
C ARG A 307 12.07 8.74 6.10
N PRO A 308 12.31 10.04 6.31
CA PRO A 308 13.26 10.47 7.32
C PRO A 308 12.79 9.91 8.68
N PRO A 309 13.69 9.30 9.49
CA PRO A 309 13.32 8.74 10.78
C PRO A 309 12.67 9.86 11.61
N SER A 310 11.46 9.62 12.10
CA SER A 310 10.61 10.72 12.56
C SER A 310 11.28 11.48 13.70
N THR A 311 11.40 12.79 13.56
CA THR A 311 12.04 13.73 14.51
C THR A 311 11.40 13.79 15.90
N ARG A 312 10.40 12.93 16.16
CA ARG A 312 9.79 12.69 17.46
C ARG A 312 10.67 11.85 18.41
N VAL A 313 11.64 11.08 17.89
CA VAL A 313 12.62 10.34 18.73
C VAL A 313 13.63 11.30 19.38
N LEU A 314 13.98 12.39 18.71
CA LEU A 314 14.92 13.41 19.20
C LEU A 314 14.29 14.45 20.15
N ARG A 315 13.11 14.16 20.71
CA ARG A 315 12.52 14.88 21.87
C ARG A 315 12.24 13.95 23.05
N GLY A 316 12.98 12.84 23.15
CA GLY A 316 13.02 11.96 24.33
C GLY A 316 14.25 12.16 25.22
N ALA A 317 15.17 13.07 24.86
CA ALA A 317 16.46 13.26 25.54
C ALA A 317 16.46 14.35 26.63
N ASP A 318 15.35 15.09 26.81
CA ASP A 318 15.19 16.13 27.83
C ASP A 318 14.55 15.60 29.13
N HIS A 319 14.68 14.30 29.41
CA HIS A 319 14.46 13.75 30.75
C HIS A 319 15.81 13.57 31.45
N GLY A 320 16.25 14.64 32.11
CA GLY A 320 17.46 14.63 32.93
C GLY A 320 17.37 13.56 34.02
N GLY A 321 18.37 12.68 34.06
CA GLY A 321 18.47 11.65 35.09
C GLY A 321 18.77 12.28 36.44
N TYR A 322 17.84 12.17 37.38
CA TYR A 322 18.13 12.39 38.80
C TYR A 322 18.91 11.18 39.34
N SER A 323 20.22 11.15 39.06
CA SER A 323 21.17 10.32 39.81
C SER A 323 21.26 10.86 41.23
N ASN A 324 20.65 10.15 42.18
CA ASN A 324 20.79 10.46 43.61
C ASN A 324 22.18 10.04 44.09
N ASP A 325 23.15 10.93 43.96
CA ASP A 325 24.45 10.77 44.61
C ASP A 325 25.07 12.16 44.88
N GLU A 326 24.92 12.66 46.11
CA GLU A 326 25.86 13.65 46.65
C GLU A 326 25.89 13.59 48.19
N SER A 327 26.98 13.05 48.73
CA SER A 327 27.25 12.95 50.16
C SER A 327 28.22 14.06 50.61
N GLY A 328 27.75 15.11 51.28
CA GLY A 328 28.65 16.13 51.84
C GLY A 328 27.95 17.36 52.43
N PRO A 329 28.43 17.97 53.53
CA PRO A 329 27.72 19.05 54.21
C PRO A 329 28.21 20.46 53.82
N GLY A 330 27.32 21.32 53.32
CA GLY A 330 27.60 22.73 52.98
C GLY A 330 26.59 23.71 53.57
N ARG A 331 27.06 24.70 54.33
CA ARG A 331 26.22 25.76 54.94
C ARG A 331 25.76 26.78 53.88
N SER A 332 24.48 27.19 53.90
CA SER A 332 24.02 28.59 54.14
C SER A 332 22.70 29.01 53.46
N GLY A 333 21.98 29.95 54.09
CA GLY A 333 21.18 31.01 53.45
C GLY A 333 19.91 30.65 52.64
N PRO A 334 18.69 30.74 53.22
CA PRO A 334 17.43 30.58 52.48
C PRO A 334 16.86 31.90 51.93
N ARG A 335 16.38 31.92 50.68
CA ARG A 335 15.49 32.97 50.15
C ARG A 335 14.49 32.47 49.09
N TYR A 336 13.24 32.31 49.49
CA TYR A 336 12.06 32.55 48.62
C TYR A 336 11.04 33.41 49.38
N PRO A 337 10.30 34.31 48.73
CA PRO A 337 9.54 35.35 49.41
C PRO A 337 8.14 34.89 49.82
N ALA A 338 7.90 34.72 51.13
CA ALA A 338 6.57 34.57 51.70
C ALA A 338 6.16 35.85 52.44
N ARG A 339 5.21 36.61 51.89
CA ARG A 339 4.57 37.72 52.61
C ARG A 339 3.59 37.17 53.65
N LEU A 340 3.67 37.73 54.86
CA LEU A 340 2.64 37.84 55.90
C LEU A 340 1.42 36.90 55.78
N LEU A 341 1.29 35.95 56.71
CA LEU A 341 0.57 36.22 57.97
C LEU A 341 0.86 35.12 59.00
N ALA A 342 0.79 35.47 60.29
CA ALA A 342 1.11 34.57 61.40
C ALA A 342 -0.07 34.41 62.35
N ARG A 343 -0.28 33.20 62.89
CA ARG A 343 -0.70 33.00 64.29
C ARG A 343 -0.60 31.54 64.78
N ARG A 344 0.22 31.37 65.81
CA ARG A 344 0.08 30.48 67.00
C ARG A 344 -0.82 29.23 66.88
N ALA A 345 -0.20 28.06 67.05
CA ALA A 345 -0.56 27.09 68.11
C ALA A 345 0.65 26.17 68.40
N ALA A 346 0.71 25.60 69.61
CA ALA A 346 1.74 24.63 70.05
C ALA A 346 1.05 23.39 70.69
N PRO A 347 1.73 22.24 70.82
CA PRO A 347 1.07 20.93 71.00
C PRO A 347 1.05 20.41 72.45
N PRO A 348 0.23 19.38 72.69
CA PRO A 348 0.58 18.22 73.54
C PRO A 348 0.45 16.89 72.73
N THR A 349 1.05 15.72 72.95
CA THR A 349 2.16 15.10 73.74
C THR A 349 1.75 13.63 74.03
N ALA A 350 2.71 12.70 74.20
CA ALA A 350 2.53 11.34 74.76
C ALA A 350 1.79 10.28 73.86
N ARG A 351 2.07 8.96 73.92
CA ARG A 351 3.10 8.16 74.65
C ARG A 351 3.40 6.83 73.89
N PRO A 352 4.51 6.08 74.16
CA PRO A 352 4.94 4.91 73.37
C PRO A 352 4.92 3.55 74.11
N ARG A 353 5.04 2.43 73.37
CA ARG A 353 5.53 1.07 73.80
C ARG A 353 5.59 0.11 72.58
N ARG A 354 6.21 -1.09 72.61
CA ARG A 354 7.59 -1.54 72.97
C ARG A 354 7.77 -3.03 72.61
N GLY A 355 8.91 -3.42 72.03
CA GLY A 355 9.36 -4.83 71.83
C GLY A 355 8.73 -5.56 70.62
N GLY A 356 9.37 -6.55 69.98
CA GLY A 356 10.79 -6.95 70.01
C GLY A 356 11.07 -8.43 70.32
N CYS A 357 11.65 -9.17 69.36
CA CYS A 357 12.53 -10.34 69.56
C CYS A 357 13.13 -10.82 68.21
N GLY A 358 14.26 -11.55 68.24
CA GLY A 358 14.89 -12.15 67.05
C GLY A 358 16.10 -13.04 67.38
N ARG A 359 16.46 -13.94 66.44
CA ARG A 359 17.61 -14.90 66.31
C ARG A 359 17.29 -15.82 65.11
N GLY A 360 18.19 -16.49 64.40
CA GLY A 360 19.66 -16.58 64.41
C GLY A 360 20.13 -17.89 63.73
N ASP A 361 21.11 -17.82 62.82
CA ASP A 361 21.44 -18.84 61.78
C ASP A 361 22.61 -19.83 62.13
N PRO A 362 23.16 -20.65 61.18
CA PRO A 362 22.55 -21.60 60.23
C PRO A 362 22.93 -23.09 60.55
N PRO A 363 23.95 -23.84 60.02
CA PRO A 363 24.86 -23.74 58.85
C PRO A 363 24.94 -24.97 57.87
N ALA A 364 25.43 -24.70 56.64
CA ALA A 364 26.27 -25.52 55.72
C ALA A 364 25.94 -27.00 55.29
N ALA A 365 25.87 -27.26 53.96
CA ALA A 365 26.76 -28.19 53.21
C ALA A 365 26.39 -28.38 51.70
N GLY A 366 27.40 -28.46 50.80
CA GLY A 366 27.37 -29.26 49.55
C GLY A 366 26.81 -28.63 48.23
N PRO A 367 27.52 -28.73 47.07
CA PRO A 367 27.04 -28.20 45.77
C PRO A 367 26.70 -29.27 44.71
N GLY A 368 25.91 -28.88 43.69
CA GLY A 368 25.65 -29.66 42.47
C GLY A 368 25.46 -28.74 41.24
N ALA A 369 26.02 -29.10 40.08
CA ALA A 369 26.20 -28.17 38.97
C ALA A 369 25.16 -28.30 37.82
N VAL A 370 24.76 -27.16 37.27
CA VAL A 370 23.94 -27.08 36.03
C VAL A 370 24.87 -27.01 34.82
N ARG A 371 24.74 -27.96 33.88
CA ARG A 371 25.43 -27.91 32.58
C ARG A 371 24.54 -27.30 31.50
N SER A 372 25.13 -26.43 30.68
CA SER A 372 24.52 -25.91 29.45
C SER A 372 24.49 -26.98 28.35
N VAL A 373 23.43 -26.96 27.53
CA VAL A 373 23.27 -27.85 26.37
C VAL A 373 23.36 -27.01 25.10
N ALA A 374 24.47 -27.15 24.36
CA ALA A 374 24.62 -26.56 23.04
C ALA A 374 23.97 -27.48 21.99
N TYR A 375 23.03 -26.97 21.20
CA TYR A 375 22.39 -27.76 20.14
C TYR A 375 23.30 -27.81 18.90
N ARG A 376 23.63 -29.02 18.44
CA ARG A 376 24.62 -29.27 17.38
C ARG A 376 23.94 -29.27 16.02
N GLN A 377 24.39 -28.43 15.09
CA GLN A 377 24.00 -28.51 13.68
C GLN A 377 24.34 -29.90 13.13
N ARG A 378 23.38 -30.55 12.46
CA ARG A 378 23.62 -31.73 11.62
C ARG A 378 23.53 -31.32 10.15
N SER A 379 24.56 -31.62 9.39
CA SER A 379 24.48 -31.66 7.93
C SER A 379 23.51 -32.78 7.52
N LEU A 380 22.64 -32.50 6.54
CA LEU A 380 21.85 -33.49 5.82
C LEU A 380 22.30 -33.49 4.35
N SER A 381 23.45 -34.10 4.11
CA SER A 381 23.83 -34.58 2.78
C SER A 381 22.98 -35.80 2.43
N ASN A 382 22.64 -35.93 1.13
CA ASN A 382 21.92 -37.04 0.50
C ASN A 382 20.43 -37.15 0.90
N VAL A 383 19.60 -36.52 0.07
CA VAL A 383 18.24 -37.01 -0.24
C VAL A 383 18.20 -37.17 -1.74
N ASP A 384 18.07 -38.41 -2.22
CA ASP A 384 18.04 -38.70 -3.66
C ASP A 384 16.73 -38.20 -4.29
N VAL A 385 16.86 -37.38 -5.33
CA VAL A 385 15.72 -36.82 -6.07
C VAL A 385 15.51 -37.64 -7.34
N PRO A 386 14.40 -38.39 -7.49
CA PRO A 386 14.09 -39.08 -8.73
C PRO A 386 13.81 -38.05 -9.85
N ALA A 387 14.40 -38.28 -11.02
CA ALA A 387 14.25 -37.40 -12.17
C ALA A 387 12.82 -37.47 -12.76
N PRO A 388 12.27 -36.36 -13.29
CA PRO A 388 10.94 -36.35 -13.90
C PRO A 388 10.93 -37.16 -15.21
N GLU A 389 9.94 -38.04 -15.37
CA GLU A 389 9.77 -38.84 -16.58
C GLU A 389 9.46 -37.95 -17.81
N THR A 390 10.07 -38.26 -18.94
CA THR A 390 9.82 -37.56 -20.19
C THR A 390 8.48 -38.01 -20.81
N HIS A 391 7.48 -37.13 -20.76
CA HIS A 391 6.16 -37.40 -21.36
C HIS A 391 6.28 -37.59 -22.89
N ARG A 392 6.34 -38.86 -23.28
CA ARG A 392 6.53 -39.34 -24.65
C ARG A 392 5.36 -38.89 -25.53
N GLN A 393 5.58 -37.90 -26.39
CA GLN A 393 4.58 -37.43 -27.35
C GLN A 393 4.10 -38.60 -28.23
N ARG A 394 2.83 -39.00 -28.08
CA ARG A 394 2.20 -39.93 -29.01
C ARG A 394 1.95 -39.18 -30.33
N ARG A 395 2.68 -39.57 -31.38
CA ARG A 395 2.29 -39.23 -32.75
C ARG A 395 0.93 -39.87 -33.04
N LEU A 396 -0.04 -39.06 -33.47
CA LEU A 396 -1.19 -39.55 -34.23
C LEU A 396 -0.86 -39.38 -35.73
N PRO A 397 -1.23 -40.35 -36.59
CA PRO A 397 -0.90 -40.31 -38.01
C PRO A 397 -1.76 -39.28 -38.75
N ALA A 398 -1.25 -38.80 -39.89
CA ALA A 398 -2.01 -37.98 -40.83
C ALA A 398 -2.76 -38.85 -41.84
N GLY A 399 -3.93 -38.39 -42.31
CA GLY A 399 -4.53 -38.81 -43.57
C GLY A 399 -6.01 -39.17 -43.54
N LEU A 400 -6.69 -38.74 -44.61
CA LEU A 400 -8.05 -39.09 -45.09
C LEU A 400 -9.22 -38.35 -44.44
N GLY A 401 -9.96 -37.62 -45.29
CA GLY A 401 -11.04 -36.68 -44.98
C GLY A 401 -11.01 -35.52 -45.97
#